data_AF-A0A7C7EAY4-F1
#
_entry.id   AF-A0A7C7EAY4-F1
#
_cell.length_a   1.000
_cell.length_b   1.000
_cell.length_c   1.000
_cell.angle_alpha   90.00
_cell.angle_beta   90.00
_cell.angle_gamma   90.00
#
_symmetry.space_group_name_H-M   'P 1'
#
loop_
_entity.id
_entity.type
_entity.pdbx_description
1 polymer ?
#
loop_
_entity_poly.entity_id
_entity_poly.type
_entity_poly.pdbx_seq_one_letter_code
_entity_poly.pdbx_strand_id
1 'polypeptide(L)'
;MARKRYVLKLRTKLLLTSLLLLYFLFLFFQQSLEMQSQQDKMQELQQAISQVQLENESLSRQIELTKSDEYIEQAAREKLGWVKEGETIFIEKNH
;
A
#
# COMPACT_ATOMS: atom_id res chain seq x y z
N MET A 1 35.56 48.61 33.42
CA MET A 1 35.75 47.14 33.47
C MET A 1 36.02 46.61 32.06
N ALA A 2 37.23 46.15 31.76
CA ALA A 2 37.61 45.74 30.41
C ALA A 2 37.14 44.29 30.13
N ARG A 3 36.33 44.10 29.09
CA ARG A 3 35.92 42.76 28.62
C ARG A 3 37.09 42.12 27.87
N LYS A 4 37.69 41.08 28.45
CA LYS A 4 38.70 40.25 27.77
C LYS A 4 38.03 39.54 26.58
N ARG A 5 38.30 39.99 25.36
CA ARG A 5 37.89 39.30 24.13
C ARG A 5 38.80 38.08 23.94
N TYR A 6 38.28 36.89 24.25
CA TYR A 6 38.96 35.64 23.92
C TYR A 6 39.00 35.49 22.40
N VAL A 7 40.17 35.74 21.81
CA VAL A 7 40.41 35.49 20.38
C VAL A 7 40.84 34.03 20.21
N LEU A 8 39.98 33.23 19.59
CA LEU A 8 40.30 31.84 19.25
C LEU A 8 41.48 31.81 18.28
N LYS A 9 42.54 31.08 18.62
CA LYS A 9 43.70 30.88 17.75
C LYS A 9 43.27 30.10 16.50
N LEU A 10 43.98 30.29 15.38
CA LEU A 10 43.65 29.64 14.10
C LEU A 10 43.56 28.10 14.23
N ARG A 11 44.49 27.49 14.97
CA ARG A 11 44.49 26.04 15.25
C ARG A 11 43.22 25.57 15.95
N THR A 12 42.76 26.30 16.97
CA THR A 12 41.51 25.98 17.68
C THR A 12 40.28 26.15 16.79
N LYS A 13 40.27 27.15 15.90
CA LYS A 13 39.18 27.31 14.91
C LYS A 13 39.14 26.15 13.93
N LEU A 14 40.29 25.74 13.40
CA LEU A 14 40.40 24.61 12.47
C LEU A 14 39.94 23.28 13.09
N LEU A 15 40.30 23.04 14.36
CA LEU A 15 39.84 21.86 15.09
C LEU A 15 38.32 21.85 15.27
N LEU A 16 37.74 22.99 15.69
CA LEU A 16 36.29 23.14 15.82
C LEU A 16 35.56 22.93 14.50
N THR A 17 36.06 23.51 13.39
CA THR A 17 35.46 23.32 12.07
C THR A 17 35.59 21.88 11.58
N SER A 18 36.72 21.21 11.85
CA SER A 18 36.90 19.80 11.49
C SER A 18 35.94 18.90 12.26
N LEU A 19 35.76 19.14 13.56
CA LEU A 19 34.83 18.38 14.39
C LEU A 19 33.37 18.59 13.95
N LEU A 20 33.02 19.83 13.60
CA LEU A 20 31.71 20.16 13.04
C LEU A 20 31.46 19.43 11.71
N LEU A 21 32.44 19.42 10.81
CA LEU A 21 32.34 18.72 9.53
C LEU A 21 32.17 17.21 9.73
N LEU A 22 32.93 16.60 10.64
CA LEU A 22 32.81 15.18 10.96
C LEU A 22 31.41 14.84 11.50
N TYR A 23 30.83 15.70 12.34
CA TYR A 23 29.47 15.54 12.83
C TYR A 23 28.44 15.56 11.70
N PHE A 24 28.52 16.53 10.79
CA PHE A 24 27.64 16.59 9.63
C PHE A 24 27.80 15.40 8.69
N LEU A 25 29.03 14.95 8.44
CA LEU A 25 29.29 13.75 7.66
C LEU A 25 28.64 12.53 8.31
N PHE A 26 28.81 12.35 9.62
CA PHE A 26 28.20 11.25 10.36
C PHE A 26 26.67 11.25 10.26
N LEU A 27 26.03 12.40 10.46
CA LEU A 27 24.59 12.55 10.27
C LEU A 27 24.16 12.22 8.84
N PHE A 28 24.92 12.69 7.84
CA PHE A 28 24.62 12.43 6.43
C PHE A 28 24.64 10.92 6.12
N PHE A 29 25.65 10.20 6.62
CA PHE A 29 25.73 8.74 6.45
C PHE A 29 24.56 8.01 7.10
N GLN A 30 24.19 8.37 8.33
CA GLN A 30 23.02 7.77 8.99
C GLN A 30 21.73 8.05 8.24
N GLN A 31 21.51 9.31 7.84
CA GLN A 31 20.32 9.73 7.10
C GLN A 31 20.21 9.00 5.75
N SER A 32 21.33 8.76 5.07
CA SER A 32 21.35 8.05 3.79
C SER A 32 20.87 6.60 3.90
N LEU A 33 21.24 5.89 4.98
CA LEU A 33 20.79 4.51 5.21
C LEU A 33 19.29 4.47 5.53
N GLU A 34 18.82 5.40 6.35
CA GLU A 34 17.41 5.48 6.71
C GLU A 34 16.53 5.83 5.52
N MET A 35 17.00 6.73 4.64
CA MET A 35 16.30 7.06 3.39
C MET A 35 16.10 5.83 2.51
N GLN A 36 17.12 4.96 2.37
CA GLN A 36 16.99 3.73 1.58
C GLN A 36 15.92 2.81 2.17
N SER A 37 15.95 2.59 3.49
CA SER A 37 14.93 1.75 4.14
C SER A 37 13.51 2.32 3.99
N GLN A 38 13.36 3.63 4.05
CA GLN A 38 12.06 4.29 3.83
C GLN A 38 11.58 4.12 2.38
N GLN A 39 12.47 4.19 1.40
CA GLN A 39 12.14 3.95 -0.01
C GLN A 39 11.69 2.51 -0.24
N ASP A 40 12.39 1.53 0.32
CA ASP A 40 12.04 0.12 0.19
C ASP A 40 10.65 -0.15 0.79
N LYS A 41 10.36 0.39 1.99
CA LYS A 41 9.03 0.31 2.62
C LYS A 41 7.95 0.99 1.78
N MET A 42 8.26 2.12 1.16
CA MET A 42 7.32 2.82 0.27
C MET A 42 6.95 1.94 -0.92
N GLN A 43 7.94 1.28 -1.53
CA GLN A 43 7.71 0.37 -2.65
C GLN A 43 6.87 -0.84 -2.24
N GLU A 44 7.18 -1.44 -1.09
CA GLU A 44 6.40 -2.57 -0.55
C GLU A 44 4.93 -2.18 -0.30
N LEU A 45 4.69 -1.03 0.33
CA LEU A 45 3.34 -0.52 0.57
C LEU A 45 2.59 -0.23 -0.73
N GLN A 46 3.26 0.34 -1.73
CA GLN A 46 2.66 0.58 -3.04
C GLN A 46 2.28 -0.72 -3.75
N GLN A 47 3.11 -1.76 -3.64
CA GLN A 47 2.79 -3.09 -4.16
C GLN A 47 1.62 -3.73 -3.42
N ALA A 48 1.54 -3.58 -2.10
CA ALA A 48 0.40 -4.08 -1.32
C ALA A 48 -0.90 -3.37 -1.74
N ILE A 49 -0.87 -2.05 -1.91
CA ILE A 49 -2.02 -1.27 -2.38
C ILE A 49 -2.48 -1.75 -3.76
N SER A 50 -1.56 -1.94 -4.70
CA SER A 50 -1.92 -2.35 -6.05
C SER A 50 -2.52 -3.76 -6.09
N GLN A 51 -2.00 -4.70 -5.28
CA GLN A 51 -2.57 -6.04 -5.14
C GLN A 51 -3.99 -6.00 -4.58
N VAL A 52 -4.22 -5.24 -3.51
CA VAL A 52 -5.56 -5.10 -2.91
C VAL A 52 -6.53 -4.42 -3.87
N GLN A 53 -6.09 -3.43 -4.64
CA GLN A 53 -6.90 -2.79 -5.67
C GLN A 53 -7.31 -3.77 -6.77
N LEU A 54 -6.37 -4.57 -7.27
CA LEU A 54 -6.65 -5.60 -8.28
C LEU A 54 -7.63 -6.65 -7.76
N GLU A 55 -7.46 -7.08 -6.51
CA GLU A 55 -8.39 -8.01 -5.86
C GLU A 55 -9.78 -7.39 -5.74
N ASN A 56 -9.87 -6.13 -5.30
CA ASN A 56 -11.13 -5.41 -5.18
C ASN A 56 -11.85 -5.25 -6.54
N GLU A 57 -11.12 -4.88 -7.59
CA GLU A 57 -11.67 -4.83 -8.95
C GLU A 57 -12.15 -6.21 -9.44
N SER A 58 -11.41 -7.27 -9.14
CA SER A 58 -11.80 -8.64 -9.50
C SER A 58 -13.08 -9.08 -8.79
N LEU A 59 -13.23 -8.76 -7.51
CA LEU A 59 -14.42 -9.05 -6.70
C LEU A 59 -15.60 -8.20 -7.17
N SER A 60 -15.37 -6.93 -7.47
CA SER A 60 -16.40 -6.02 -8.00
C SER A 60 -16.96 -6.53 -9.32
N ARG A 61 -16.10 -6.98 -10.25
CA ARG A 61 -16.55 -7.63 -11.50
C ARG A 61 -17.36 -8.90 -11.26
N GLN A 62 -16.94 -9.74 -10.32
CA GLN A 62 -17.70 -10.96 -9.95
C GLN A 62 -19.09 -10.61 -9.40
N ILE A 63 -19.18 -9.56 -8.56
CA ILE A 63 -20.45 -9.06 -8.04
C ILE A 63 -21.33 -8.54 -9.18
N GLU A 64 -20.79 -7.78 -10.13
CA GLU A 64 -21.55 -7.28 -11.28
C GLU A 64 -22.08 -8.42 -12.16
N LEU A 65 -21.27 -9.45 -12.43
CA LEU A 65 -21.71 -10.64 -13.17
C LEU A 65 -22.83 -11.38 -12.43
N THR A 66 -22.73 -11.48 -11.10
CA THR A 66 -23.75 -12.09 -10.23
C THR A 66 -25.05 -11.27 -10.19
N LYS A 67 -24.98 -9.97 -10.44
CA LYS A 67 -26.15 -9.06 -10.46
C LYS A 67 -26.83 -8.97 -11.83
N SER A 68 -26.31 -9.65 -12.86
CA SER A 68 -27.03 -9.74 -14.14
C SER A 68 -28.36 -10.45 -13.96
N ASP A 69 -29.40 -9.97 -14.65
CA ASP A 69 -30.74 -10.58 -14.59
C ASP A 69 -30.70 -12.07 -15.02
N GLU A 70 -29.80 -12.44 -15.94
CA GLU A 70 -29.54 -13.82 -16.34
C GLU A 70 -28.98 -14.67 -15.20
N TYR A 71 -28.00 -14.18 -14.43
CA TYR A 71 -27.47 -14.91 -13.28
C TYR A 71 -28.52 -15.02 -12.17
N ILE A 72 -29.32 -13.98 -11.94
CA ILE A 72 -30.40 -14.00 -10.95
C ILE A 72 -31.48 -15.01 -11.36
N GLU A 73 -31.89 -15.02 -12.63
CA GLU A 73 -32.85 -15.99 -13.17
C GLU A 73 -32.31 -17.42 -13.08
N GLN A 74 -31.05 -17.64 -13.45
CA GLN A 74 -30.42 -18.95 -13.36
C GLN A 74 -30.27 -19.42 -11.90
N ALA A 75 -29.84 -18.55 -10.99
CA ALA A 75 -29.76 -18.86 -9.56
C ALA A 75 -31.15 -19.13 -8.95
N ALA A 76 -32.19 -18.42 -9.38
CA ALA A 76 -33.57 -18.65 -8.97
C ALA A 76 -34.07 -20.02 -9.46
N ARG A 77 -33.78 -20.40 -10.71
CA ARG A 77 -34.11 -21.71 -11.28
C ARG A 77 -33.34 -22.84 -10.58
N GLU A 78 -32.04 -22.69 -10.38
CA GLU A 78 -31.16 -23.76 -9.86
C GLU A 78 -31.23 -23.93 -8.34
N LYS A 79 -31.23 -22.83 -7.57
CA LYS A 79 -31.17 -22.88 -6.10
C LYS A 79 -32.54 -22.84 -5.44
N LEU A 80 -33.50 -22.16 -6.04
CA LEU A 80 -34.84 -21.96 -5.47
C LEU A 80 -35.93 -22.74 -6.21
N GLY A 81 -35.61 -23.36 -7.35
CA GLY A 81 -36.59 -24.07 -8.19
C GLY A 81 -37.67 -23.17 -8.77
N TRP A 82 -37.42 -21.86 -8.85
CA TRP A 82 -38.38 -20.90 -9.37
C TRP A 82 -38.50 -21.01 -10.89
N VAL A 83 -39.72 -20.85 -11.39
CA VAL A 83 -40.06 -20.85 -12.82
C VAL A 83 -40.90 -19.63 -13.15
N LYS A 84 -40.81 -19.11 -14.38
CA LYS A 84 -41.64 -17.98 -14.81
C LYS A 84 -43.11 -18.38 -14.91
N GLU A 85 -43.99 -17.40 -14.78
CA GLU A 85 -45.44 -17.58 -14.89
C GLU A 85 -45.77 -18.15 -16.29
N GLY A 86 -46.27 -19.40 -16.33
CA GLY A 86 -46.55 -20.13 -17.58
C GLY A 86 -45.54 -21.23 -17.96
N GLU A 87 -44.42 -21.40 -17.24
CA GLU A 87 -43.49 -22.53 -17.41
C GLU A 87 -43.87 -23.71 -16.49
N THR A 88 -43.76 -24.96 -16.98
CA THR A 88 -44.06 -26.18 -16.20
C THR A 88 -42.76 -26.92 -15.85
N ILE A 89 -42.53 -27.19 -14.56
CA ILE A 89 -41.34 -27.93 -14.09
C ILE A 89 -41.48 -29.40 -14.50
N PHE A 90 -40.57 -29.90 -15.34
CA PHE A 90 -40.48 -31.32 -15.69
C PHE A 90 -39.47 -32.01 -14.77
N ILE A 91 -39.95 -32.77 -13.78
CA ILE A 91 -39.10 -33.59 -12.92
C ILE A 91 -39.06 -34.99 -13.53
N GLU A 92 -37.97 -35.32 -14.21
CA GLU A 92 -37.78 -36.66 -14.77
C GLU A 92 -37.52 -37.66 -13.63
N LYS A 93 -38.48 -38.58 -13.42
CA LYS A 93 -38.37 -39.62 -12.40
C LYS A 93 -37.55 -40.77 -12.98
N ASN A 94 -36.22 -40.70 -12.82
CA ASN A 94 -35.36 -41.85 -13.15
C ASN A 94 -35.69 -43.03 -12.21
N HIS A 95 -35.91 -44.19 -12.83
CA HIS A 95 -36.23 -45.46 -12.19
C HIS A 95 -35.03 -46.10 -11.49
#